data_AF-A0AAV4PXJ3-F1
#
_entry.id   AF-A0AAV4PXJ3-F1
#
_cell.length_a   1.000
_cell.length_b   1.000
_cell.length_c   1.000
_cell.angle_alpha   90.00
_cell.angle_beta   90.00
_cell.angle_gamma   90.00
#
_symmetry.space_group_name_H-M   'P 1'
#
loop_
_entity.id
_entity.type
_entity.pdbx_description
1 polymer ?
#
loop_
_entity_poly.entity_id
_entity_poly.type
_entity_poly.pdbx_seq_one_letter_code
_entity_poly.pdbx_strand_id
1 'polypeptide(L)'
;MIALKKFQPTPYECLDGFRRAQKLPSESYVQFALRPNASFEYYCQLHRVNYLKSFCDLTVLDKIVSLLALELMPYIGVKQGESYFKPQPLGHVCDINLSSRIKFKPKSKFS
;
A
#
# COMPACT_ATOMS: atom_id res chain seq x y z
N MET A 1 10.17 18.52 29.75
CA MET A 1 10.38 18.22 28.32
C MET A 1 9.32 17.20 27.91
N ILE A 2 8.18 17.66 27.40
CA ILE A 2 7.13 16.76 26.93
C ILE A 2 7.65 16.13 25.65
N ALA A 3 8.01 14.85 25.70
CA ALA A 3 8.28 14.09 24.50
C ALA A 3 6.96 14.06 23.70
N LEU A 4 6.85 14.93 22.70
CA LEU A 4 5.89 14.78 21.62
C LEU A 4 6.16 13.38 21.06
N LYS A 5 5.29 12.43 21.43
CA LYS A 5 5.24 11.10 20.87
C LYS A 5 5.01 11.32 19.38
N LYS A 6 6.09 11.45 18.61
CA LYS A 6 6.03 11.69 17.16
C LYS A 6 5.16 10.57 16.62
N PHE A 7 4.00 10.95 16.09
CA PHE A 7 3.10 10.03 15.44
C PHE A 7 3.95 9.31 14.39
N GLN A 8 4.17 8.00 14.58
CA GLN A 8 4.93 7.25 13.59
C GLN A 8 4.10 7.21 12.31
N PRO A 9 4.69 7.50 11.14
CA PRO A 9 3.93 7.55 9.91
C PRO A 9 3.35 6.17 9.61
N THR A 10 2.12 6.13 9.14
CA THR A 10 1.48 4.90 8.69
C THR A 10 2.22 4.34 7.46
N PRO A 11 2.12 3.03 7.20
CA PRO A 11 2.69 2.44 5.99
C PRO A 11 2.25 3.15 4.70
N TYR A 12 0.98 3.56 4.64
CA TYR A 12 0.43 4.33 3.52
C TYR A 12 1.15 5.67 3.34
N GLU A 13 1.29 6.46 4.42
CA GLU A 13 1.98 7.76 4.38
C GLU A 13 3.44 7.63 3.95
N CYS A 14 4.12 6.55 4.36
CA CYS A 14 5.49 6.29 3.96
C CYS A 14 5.62 6.03 2.46
N LEU A 15 4.78 5.12 1.92
CA LEU A 15 4.77 4.77 0.50
C LEU A 15 4.36 5.95 -0.37
N ASP A 16 3.34 6.68 0.07
CA ASP A 16 2.80 7.83 -0.64
C ASP A 16 3.79 9.02 -0.64
N GLY A 17 4.46 9.24 0.50
CA GLY A 17 5.56 10.20 0.61
C GLY A 17 6.75 9.86 -0.29
N PHE A 18 7.10 8.57 -0.40
CA PHE A 18 8.13 8.11 -1.33
C PHE A 18 7.73 8.38 -2.79
N ARG A 19 6.52 7.99 -3.19
CA ARG A 19 6.03 8.13 -4.59
C ARG A 19 5.92 9.59 -5.04
N ARG A 20 5.56 10.48 -4.13
CA ARG A 20 5.41 11.91 -4.42
C ARG A 20 6.65 12.74 -4.06
N ALA A 21 7.75 12.10 -3.66
CA ALA A 21 8.95 12.81 -3.27
C ALA A 21 9.49 13.65 -4.44
N GLN A 22 9.51 14.96 -4.25
CA GLN A 22 10.17 15.90 -5.14
C GLN A 22 11.39 16.49 -4.45
N LYS A 23 12.40 16.85 -5.24
CA LYS A 23 13.57 17.54 -4.73
C LYS A 23 13.19 18.97 -4.34
N LEU A 24 13.46 19.34 -3.10
CA LEU A 24 13.30 20.71 -2.62
C LEU A 24 14.38 21.62 -3.23
N PRO A 25 14.07 22.90 -3.48
CA PRO A 25 15.06 23.86 -3.97
C PRO A 25 16.27 24.00 -3.03
N SER A 26 16.04 23.88 -1.72
CA SER A 26 17.04 24.07 -0.67
C SER A 26 17.87 22.82 -0.32
N GLU A 27 17.51 21.63 -0.80
CA GLU A 27 18.22 20.40 -0.46
C GLU A 27 19.26 20.01 -1.53
N SER A 28 20.37 19.37 -1.14
CA SER A 28 21.30 18.73 -2.08
C SER A 28 20.74 17.42 -2.63
N TYR A 29 21.30 16.89 -3.72
CA TYR A 29 20.89 15.57 -4.22
C TYR A 29 21.18 14.43 -3.22
N VAL A 30 22.21 14.57 -2.39
CA VAL A 30 22.49 13.62 -1.31
C VAL A 30 21.38 13.64 -0.26
N GLN A 31 20.97 14.83 0.18
CA GLN A 31 19.85 14.99 1.12
C GLN A 31 18.54 14.48 0.52
N PHE A 32 18.29 14.80 -0.76
CA PHE A 32 17.14 14.29 -1.49
C PHE A 32 17.17 12.77 -1.62
N ALA A 33 18.31 12.11 -1.77
CA ALA A 33 18.35 10.64 -1.85
C ALA A 33 18.06 10.00 -0.47
N LEU A 34 18.64 10.56 0.60
CA LEU A 34 18.49 10.04 1.96
C LEU A 34 17.04 10.08 2.46
N ARG A 35 16.31 11.15 2.16
CA ARG A 35 14.93 11.37 2.65
C ARG A 35 13.89 10.33 2.17
N PRO A 36 13.64 10.12 0.87
CA PRO A 36 12.76 9.09 0.35
C PRO A 36 13.32 7.68 0.65
N ASN A 37 14.64 7.49 0.67
CA ASN A 37 15.21 6.19 1.05
C ASN A 37 14.84 5.83 2.50
N ALA A 38 15.02 6.73 3.45
CA ALA A 38 14.64 6.50 4.85
C ALA A 38 13.13 6.22 5.01
N SER A 39 12.27 6.97 4.30
CA SER A 39 10.83 6.72 4.31
C SER A 39 10.47 5.33 3.75
N PHE A 40 11.13 4.92 2.66
CA PHE A 40 10.84 3.65 2.00
C PHE A 40 11.45 2.45 2.73
N GLU A 41 12.61 2.61 3.35
CA GLU A 41 13.19 1.60 4.24
C GLU A 41 12.28 1.36 5.45
N TYR A 42 11.76 2.43 6.06
CA TYR A 42 10.81 2.30 7.16
C TYR A 42 9.50 1.63 6.71
N TYR A 43 8.99 1.96 5.52
CA TYR A 43 7.87 1.22 4.90
C TYR A 43 8.18 -0.28 4.78
N CYS A 44 9.34 -0.65 4.25
CA CYS A 44 9.77 -2.04 4.15
C CYS A 44 9.84 -2.74 5.52
N GLN A 45 10.30 -2.04 6.57
CA GLN A 45 10.38 -2.56 7.93
C GLN A 45 9.00 -2.84 8.53
N LEU A 46 8.03 -1.94 8.34
CA LEU A 46 6.64 -2.16 8.77
C LEU A 46 6.03 -3.41 8.12
N HIS A 47 6.45 -3.73 6.90
CA HIS A 47 6.05 -4.93 6.17
C HIS A 47 6.96 -6.15 6.39
N ARG A 48 7.95 -6.05 7.29
CA ARG A 48 8.91 -7.12 7.63
C ARG A 48 9.62 -7.70 6.39
N VAL A 49 10.00 -6.84 5.46
CA VAL A 49 10.79 -7.23 4.28
C VAL A 49 12.22 -7.56 4.73
N ASN A 50 12.63 -8.81 4.52
CA ASN A 50 13.93 -9.32 4.98
C ASN A 50 14.82 -9.82 3.82
N TYR A 51 14.23 -10.12 2.68
CA TYR A 51 14.92 -10.71 1.53
C TYR A 51 14.23 -10.31 0.21
N LEU A 52 14.93 -10.49 -0.91
CA LEU A 52 14.47 -10.09 -2.24
C LEU A 52 13.05 -10.59 -2.55
N LYS A 53 12.73 -11.85 -2.23
CA LYS A 53 11.39 -12.39 -2.44
C LYS A 53 10.30 -11.64 -1.63
N SER A 54 10.53 -11.30 -0.36
CA SER A 54 9.56 -10.48 0.40
C SER A 54 9.41 -9.06 -0.16
N PHE A 55 10.48 -8.50 -0.73
CA PHE A 55 10.43 -7.21 -1.41
C PHE A 55 9.62 -7.26 -2.72
N CYS A 56 9.82 -8.31 -3.52
CA CYS A 56 9.03 -8.56 -4.72
C CYS A 56 7.54 -8.76 -4.37
N ASP A 57 7.26 -9.54 -3.32
CA ASP A 57 5.89 -9.75 -2.85
C ASP A 57 5.23 -8.43 -2.44
N LEU A 58 5.93 -7.57 -1.70
CA LEU A 58 5.45 -6.24 -1.33
C LEU A 58 5.17 -5.35 -2.57
N THR A 59 6.10 -5.35 -3.52
CA THR A 59 5.97 -4.55 -4.75
C THR A 59 4.77 -4.97 -5.60
N VAL A 60 4.54 -6.28 -5.73
CA VAL A 60 3.37 -6.80 -6.46
C VAL A 60 2.08 -6.50 -5.70
N LEU A 61 2.09 -6.62 -4.37
CA LEU A 61 0.95 -6.25 -3.53
C LEU A 61 0.57 -4.78 -3.75
N ASP A 62 1.54 -3.88 -3.70
CA ASP A 62 1.33 -2.45 -3.93
C ASP A 62 0.75 -2.17 -5.31
N LYS A 63 1.18 -2.93 -6.32
CA LYS A 63 0.63 -2.83 -7.67
C LYS A 63 -0.83 -3.27 -7.71
N ILE A 64 -1.17 -4.41 -7.10
CA ILE A 64 -2.56 -4.90 -7.02
C ILE A 64 -3.43 -3.88 -6.32
N VAL A 65 -3.00 -3.37 -5.16
CA VAL A 65 -3.72 -2.33 -4.40
C VAL A 65 -3.91 -1.06 -5.23
N SER A 66 -2.91 -0.63 -6.00
CA SER A 66 -3.04 0.56 -6.86
C SER A 66 -4.07 0.42 -7.99
N LEU A 67 -4.43 -0.81 -8.36
CA LEU A 67 -5.41 -1.10 -9.42
C LEU A 67 -6.83 -1.28 -8.86
N LEU A 68 -6.99 -1.40 -7.55
CA LEU A 68 -8.27 -1.64 -6.92
C LEU A 68 -9.08 -0.35 -6.85
N ALA A 69 -10.37 -0.44 -7.18
CA ALA A 69 -11.30 0.67 -7.00
C ALA A 69 -11.34 1.08 -5.51
N LEU A 70 -11.53 2.37 -5.25
CA LEU A 70 -11.58 2.96 -3.90
C LEU A 70 -12.53 2.22 -2.94
N GLU A 71 -13.59 1.62 -3.46
CA GLU A 71 -14.58 0.85 -2.69
C GLU A 71 -14.07 -0.49 -2.14
N LEU A 72 -12.98 -1.05 -2.69
CA LEU A 72 -12.37 -2.31 -2.24
C LEU A 72 -11.28 -2.09 -1.18
N MET A 73 -10.75 -0.87 -1.08
CA MET A 73 -9.67 -0.53 -0.15
C MET A 73 -10.05 -0.71 1.33
N PRO A 74 -11.26 -0.33 1.81
CA PRO A 74 -11.65 -0.56 3.20
C PRO A 74 -11.77 -2.04 3.55
N TYR A 75 -12.30 -2.86 2.63
CA TYR A 75 -12.45 -4.30 2.81
C TYR A 75 -11.10 -5.00 2.92
N ILE A 76 -10.13 -4.58 2.08
CA ILE A 76 -8.76 -5.09 2.11
C ILE A 76 -8.02 -4.61 3.36
N GLY A 77 -8.19 -3.33 3.75
CA GLY A 77 -7.62 -2.79 4.98
C GLY A 77 -8.07 -3.54 6.24
N VAL A 78 -9.36 -3.87 6.34
CA VAL A 78 -9.90 -4.68 7.45
C VAL A 78 -9.33 -6.10 7.44
N LYS A 79 -9.19 -6.71 6.26
CA LYS A 79 -8.69 -8.09 6.12
C LYS A 79 -7.17 -8.20 6.31
N GLN A 80 -6.42 -7.12 6.13
CA GLN A 80 -4.96 -7.11 6.30
C GLN A 80 -4.52 -7.10 7.78
N GLY A 81 -5.35 -6.66 8.72
CA GLY A 81 -5.03 -6.73 10.16
C GLY A 81 -3.60 -6.22 10.49
N GLU A 82 -2.82 -7.01 11.23
CA GLU A 82 -1.40 -6.75 11.54
C GLU A 82 -0.40 -7.44 10.58
N SER A 83 -0.89 -8.24 9.62
CA SER A 83 -0.05 -9.03 8.72
C SER A 83 -0.57 -8.95 7.29
N TYR A 84 0.23 -8.32 6.43
CA TYR A 84 -0.10 -8.14 5.02
C TYR A 84 -0.28 -9.47 4.29
N PHE A 85 -1.21 -9.47 3.33
CA PHE A 85 -1.39 -10.60 2.42
C PHE A 85 -0.15 -10.81 1.57
N LYS A 86 0.13 -12.06 1.21
CA LYS A 86 0.97 -12.33 0.04
C LYS A 86 0.19 -11.98 -1.23
N PRO A 87 0.86 -11.70 -2.36
CA PRO A 87 0.21 -11.30 -3.61
C PRO A 87 -0.90 -12.26 -4.07
N GLN A 88 -0.63 -13.57 -4.05
CA GLN A 88 -1.56 -14.56 -4.59
C GLN A 88 -2.85 -14.68 -3.74
N PRO A 89 -2.79 -14.80 -2.39
CA PRO A 89 -3.97 -14.70 -1.55
C PRO A 89 -4.76 -13.40 -1.74
N LEU A 90 -4.08 -12.26 -1.88
CA LEU A 90 -4.76 -10.98 -2.13
C LEU A 90 -5.51 -11.02 -3.48
N GLY A 91 -4.87 -11.49 -4.53
CA GLY A 91 -5.49 -11.67 -5.84
C GLY A 91 -6.76 -12.52 -5.77
N HIS A 92 -6.71 -13.64 -5.04
CA HIS A 92 -7.89 -14.50 -4.86
C HIS A 92 -9.06 -13.79 -4.16
N VAL A 93 -8.77 -12.98 -3.13
CA VAL A 93 -9.79 -12.18 -2.44
C VAL A 93 -10.42 -11.15 -3.39
N CYS A 94 -9.59 -10.52 -4.23
CA CYS A 94 -10.07 -9.58 -5.26
C CYS A 94 -10.99 -10.28 -6.26
N ASP A 95 -10.59 -11.45 -6.78
CA ASP A 95 -11.36 -12.23 -7.75
C ASP A 95 -12.74 -12.63 -7.21
N ILE A 96 -12.80 -13.09 -5.95
CA ILE A 96 -14.07 -13.42 -5.28
C ILE A 96 -14.97 -12.18 -5.17
N ASN A 97 -14.42 -11.05 -4.71
CA ASN A 97 -15.21 -9.84 -4.52
C ASN A 97 -15.77 -9.32 -5.85
N LEU A 98 -14.92 -9.23 -6.88
CA LEU A 98 -15.32 -8.80 -8.23
C LEU A 98 -16.38 -9.74 -8.82
N SER A 99 -16.18 -11.05 -8.69
CA SER A 99 -17.14 -12.06 -9.16
C SER A 99 -18.49 -11.96 -8.45
N SER A 100 -18.49 -11.67 -7.14
CA SER A 100 -19.72 -11.46 -6.37
C SER A 100 -20.49 -10.22 -6.85
N ARG A 101 -19.80 -9.11 -7.12
CA ARG A 101 -20.40 -7.87 -7.63
C ARG A 101 -21.01 -8.03 -9.04
N ILE A 102 -20.38 -8.85 -9.88
CA ILE A 102 -20.94 -9.19 -11.21
C ILE A 102 -22.25 -9.97 -11.07
N LYS A 103 -22.33 -10.91 -10.12
CA LYS A 103 -23.56 -11.69 -9.87
C LYS A 103 -24.71 -10.85 -9.31
N PHE A 104 -24.40 -9.75 -8.60
CA PHE A 104 -25.38 -8.86 -7.99
C PHE A 104 -25.78 -7.65 -8.85
N LYS A 105 -25.20 -7.44 -10.04
CA LYS A 105 -25.79 -6.47 -10.98
C LYS A 105 -27.17 -7.00 -11.38
N PRO A 106 -28.29 -6.33 -11.00
CA PRO A 106 -29.59 -6.73 -11.50
C PRO A 106 -29.50 -6.63 -13.02
N LYS A 107 -29.92 -7.68 -13.73
CA LYS A 107 -30.22 -7.55 -15.15
C LYS A 107 -31.24 -6.41 -15.23
N SER A 108 -30.82 -5.22 -15.65
CA SER A 108 -31.74 -4.16 -16.00
C SER A 108 -32.58 -4.73 -17.13
N LYS A 109 -33.80 -5.15 -16.78
CA LYS A 109 -34.85 -5.45 -17.73
C LYS A 109 -35.12 -4.13 -18.42
N PHE A 110 -34.51 -3.93 -19.59
CA PHE A 110 -35.07 -3.01 -20.57
C PHE A 110 -35.84 -3.86 -21.56
N SER A 111 -37.12 -3.54 -21.55
CA SER A 111 -38.25 -4.05 -22.32
C SER A 111 -38.06 -3.85 -23.82
#